data_AF-A0A2X4V386-F1
#
_entry.id   AF-A0A2X4V386-F1
#
_cell.length_a   1.000
_cell.length_b   1.000
_cell.length_c   1.000
_cell.angle_alpha   90.00
_cell.angle_beta   90.00
_cell.angle_gamma   90.00
#
_symmetry.space_group_name_H-M   'P 1'
#
loop_
_entity.id
_entity.type
_entity.pdbx_description
1 polymer ?
#
loop_
_entity_poly.entity_id
_entity_poly.type
_entity_poly.pdbx_seq_one_letter_code
_entity_poly.pdbx_strand_id
1 'polypeptide(L)'
;MKTFKPALLSLCLAAGLLSATAFAADSVIIKPLNNVPAGFIKGVDISTLADVEQHGGKFYDQNNVQQDPLVILKHNGVNYVRLRLWIDPQDSAGQPYGAGNNNLATTLALAKRVKAQGMKLLLDFHYSDFWTDPGKQFKPKAWDKMSYDQLKTAIHDYTRDTIARFKQQGVLPDMVQIGNEINGGILWPEGKSWGQGGGEFDRLAGLLNAAIAGLRENLDSPSQVKIMLHLAEGTKNDTFRWCLTR
;
A
#
# COMPACT_ATOMS: atom_id res chain seq x y z
N MET A 1 30.09 -37.40 68.29
CA MET A 1 29.97 -37.88 66.90
C MET A 1 30.36 -36.75 65.96
N LYS A 2 31.12 -37.10 64.93
CA LYS A 2 32.03 -36.22 64.18
C LYS A 2 31.32 -35.18 63.32
N THR A 3 31.92 -34.00 63.31
CA THR A 3 31.71 -32.82 62.44
C THR A 3 31.91 -33.13 60.97
N PHE A 4 31.14 -32.49 60.08
CA PHE A 4 31.60 -32.08 58.74
C PHE A 4 30.87 -30.82 58.26
N LYS A 5 31.64 -29.76 57.99
CA LYS A 5 31.41 -28.75 56.94
C LYS A 5 32.70 -28.78 56.07
N PRO A 6 32.80 -27.99 54.98
CA PRO A 6 32.15 -28.07 53.68
C PRO A 6 33.21 -28.32 52.57
N ALA A 7 32.85 -28.84 51.40
CA ALA A 7 33.78 -28.85 50.26
C ALA A 7 33.06 -28.73 48.91
N LEU A 8 33.41 -27.66 48.21
CA LEU A 8 33.52 -27.51 46.76
C LEU A 8 32.47 -28.21 45.89
N LEU A 9 31.62 -27.41 45.26
CA LEU A 9 31.31 -27.61 43.85
C LEU A 9 31.15 -26.27 43.13
N SER A 10 32.24 -25.50 43.09
CA SER A 10 32.49 -24.53 42.02
C SER A 10 33.22 -25.27 40.90
N LEU A 11 32.50 -25.78 39.91
CA LEU A 11 32.97 -25.90 38.52
C LEU A 11 31.83 -26.47 37.65
N CYS A 12 31.80 -26.03 36.39
CA CYS A 12 30.93 -26.50 35.31
C CYS A 12 29.55 -25.82 35.17
N LEU A 13 29.54 -24.49 35.04
CA LEU A 13 28.58 -23.84 34.13
C LEU A 13 29.30 -22.78 33.26
N ALA A 14 30.49 -23.13 32.76
CA ALA A 14 31.28 -22.29 31.85
C ALA A 14 31.52 -22.96 30.47
N ALA A 15 30.75 -24.00 30.13
CA ALA A 15 30.92 -24.76 28.87
C ALA A 15 29.68 -24.75 27.96
N GLY A 16 28.73 -23.82 28.17
CA GLY A 16 27.54 -23.67 27.33
C GLY A 16 27.60 -22.51 26.33
N LEU A 17 28.75 -21.82 26.21
CA LEU A 17 28.89 -20.59 25.43
C LEU A 17 29.49 -20.78 24.02
N LEU A 18 29.65 -22.01 23.54
CA LEU A 18 30.39 -22.30 22.30
C LEU A 18 29.63 -23.22 21.35
N SER A 19 28.38 -22.89 21.02
CA SER A 19 27.71 -23.48 19.84
C SER A 19 26.61 -22.57 19.28
N ALA A 20 26.81 -21.25 19.26
CA ALA A 20 26.10 -20.43 18.28
C ALA A 20 26.79 -20.69 16.93
N THR A 21 26.46 -21.79 16.27
CA THR A 21 26.76 -21.94 14.84
C THR A 21 26.02 -20.82 14.14
N ALA A 22 26.73 -19.75 13.84
CA ALA A 22 26.29 -18.75 12.90
C ALA A 22 25.99 -19.51 11.60
N PHE A 23 24.71 -19.67 11.26
CA PHE A 23 24.34 -19.98 9.90
C PHE A 23 24.80 -18.76 9.10
N ALA A 24 25.99 -18.86 8.48
CA ALA A 24 26.39 -17.90 7.48
C ALA A 24 25.30 -17.97 6.41
N ALA A 25 24.54 -16.88 6.26
CA ALA A 25 23.56 -16.78 5.20
C ALA A 25 24.30 -16.99 3.87
N ASP A 26 23.80 -17.92 3.04
CA ASP A 26 24.33 -18.10 1.70
C ASP A 26 24.39 -16.75 0.99
N SER A 27 25.55 -16.44 0.41
CA SER A 27 25.72 -15.19 -0.32
C SER A 27 24.81 -15.18 -1.54
N VAL A 28 23.83 -14.28 -1.53
CA VAL A 28 22.92 -14.11 -2.67
C VAL A 28 23.70 -13.47 -3.81
N ILE A 29 24.02 -14.25 -4.85
CA ILE A 29 24.63 -13.75 -6.07
C ILE A 29 23.54 -13.19 -6.97
N ILE A 30 23.39 -11.87 -6.99
CA ILE A 30 22.48 -11.18 -7.92
C ILE A 30 23.25 -10.84 -9.19
N LYS A 31 22.80 -11.37 -10.33
CA LYS A 31 23.31 -10.93 -11.65
C LYS A 31 22.90 -9.47 -11.87
N PRO A 32 23.85 -8.54 -12.10
CA PRO A 32 23.50 -7.15 -12.35
C PRO A 32 22.58 -7.02 -13.57
N LEU A 33 21.50 -6.25 -13.42
CA LEU A 33 20.69 -5.83 -14.56
C LEU A 33 21.42 -4.68 -15.25
N ASN A 34 21.81 -4.89 -16.51
CA ASN A 34 22.50 -3.87 -17.30
C ASN A 34 21.50 -2.82 -17.81
N ASN A 35 21.96 -1.58 -17.97
CA ASN A 35 21.19 -0.47 -18.56
C ASN A 35 19.88 -0.11 -17.81
N VAL A 36 19.84 -0.27 -16.48
CA VAL A 36 18.70 0.17 -15.68
C VAL A 36 18.61 1.70 -15.73
N PRO A 37 17.48 2.29 -16.13
CA PRO A 37 17.33 3.74 -16.14
C PRO A 37 17.54 4.34 -14.75
N ALA A 38 18.19 5.51 -14.67
CA ALA A 38 18.43 6.19 -13.39
C ALA A 38 17.13 6.48 -12.61
N GLY A 39 16.01 6.66 -13.32
CA GLY A 39 14.68 6.87 -12.73
C GLY A 39 13.87 5.59 -12.47
N PHE A 40 14.48 4.40 -12.51
CA PHE A 40 13.78 3.14 -12.30
C PHE A 40 13.16 3.08 -10.89
N ILE A 41 11.86 2.79 -10.84
CA ILE A 41 11.09 2.72 -9.61
C ILE A 41 11.37 1.38 -8.92
N LYS A 42 11.91 1.45 -7.70
CA LYS A 42 12.12 0.32 -6.79
C LYS A 42 11.18 0.50 -5.62
N GLY A 43 9.96 0.04 -5.82
CA GLY A 43 8.84 0.24 -4.91
C GLY A 43 8.60 -0.91 -3.96
N VAL A 44 8.01 -0.61 -2.80
CA VAL A 44 7.42 -1.58 -1.87
C VAL A 44 6.04 -1.09 -1.42
N ASP A 45 5.14 -1.99 -1.04
CA ASP A 45 3.88 -1.64 -0.39
C ASP A 45 3.99 -1.98 1.10
N ILE A 46 3.81 -0.98 1.97
CA ILE A 46 3.97 -1.12 3.43
C ILE A 46 2.68 -0.85 4.18
N SER A 47 1.53 -0.94 3.53
CA SER A 47 0.26 -0.49 4.11
C SER A 47 -0.20 -1.30 5.34
N THR A 48 0.45 -2.42 5.66
CA THR A 48 0.24 -3.14 6.93
C THR A 48 1.17 -2.70 8.05
N LEU A 49 2.16 -1.83 7.77
CA LEU A 49 3.25 -1.53 8.69
C LEU A 49 2.76 -1.01 10.04
N ALA A 50 1.86 -0.03 10.04
CA ALA A 50 1.34 0.56 11.27
C ALA A 50 0.66 -0.49 12.17
N ASP A 51 -0.12 -1.40 11.55
CA ASP A 51 -0.83 -2.47 12.25
C ASP A 51 0.13 -3.53 12.78
N VAL A 52 1.18 -3.88 12.02
CA VAL A 52 2.25 -4.78 12.49
C VAL A 52 2.99 -4.18 13.68
N GLU A 53 3.37 -2.91 13.63
CA GLU A 53 4.04 -2.21 14.73
C GLU A 53 3.14 -2.09 15.96
N GLN A 54 1.86 -1.78 15.77
CA GLN A 54 0.86 -1.73 16.85
C GLN A 54 0.74 -3.07 17.59
N HIS A 55 0.88 -4.18 16.88
CA HIS A 55 0.86 -5.53 17.45
C HIS A 55 2.25 -6.06 17.86
N GLY A 56 3.23 -5.17 18.05
CA GLY A 56 4.54 -5.50 18.60
C GLY A 56 5.57 -6.02 17.60
N GLY A 57 5.28 -5.92 16.30
CA GLY A 57 6.24 -6.20 15.24
C GLY A 57 7.49 -5.32 15.36
N LYS A 58 8.66 -5.93 15.16
CA LYS A 58 9.96 -5.25 15.22
C LYS A 58 10.77 -5.63 13.98
N PHE A 59 11.55 -4.67 13.49
CA PHE A 59 12.36 -4.83 12.30
C PHE A 59 13.82 -4.59 12.63
N TYR A 60 14.70 -5.34 11.95
CA TYR A 60 16.12 -5.34 12.20
C TYR A 60 16.87 -5.29 10.87
N ASP A 61 18.00 -4.60 10.86
CA ASP A 61 18.90 -4.59 9.70
C ASP A 61 19.70 -5.89 9.59
N GLN A 62 20.58 -5.98 8.59
CA GLN A 62 21.45 -7.13 8.36
C GLN A 62 22.45 -7.41 9.48
N ASN A 63 22.67 -6.44 10.38
CA ASN A 63 23.56 -6.57 11.55
C ASN A 63 22.76 -6.88 12.82
N ASN A 64 21.48 -7.23 12.70
CA ASN A 64 20.56 -7.49 13.81
C ASN A 64 20.34 -6.28 14.72
N VAL A 65 20.45 -5.06 14.18
CA VAL A 65 20.16 -3.81 14.90
C VAL A 65 18.71 -3.43 14.65
N GLN A 66 17.92 -3.27 15.72
CA GLN A 66 16.53 -2.84 15.60
C GLN A 66 16.47 -1.42 15.03
N GLN A 67 15.71 -1.22 13.95
CA GLN A 67 15.56 0.08 13.29
C GLN A 67 14.14 0.26 12.73
N ASP A 68 13.79 1.50 12.37
CA ASP A 68 12.59 1.77 11.58
C ASP A 68 12.72 1.05 10.22
N PRO A 69 11.74 0.21 9.81
CA PRO A 69 11.80 -0.49 8.54
C PRO A 69 11.92 0.42 7.32
N LEU A 70 11.40 1.66 7.35
CA LEU A 70 11.57 2.60 6.25
C LEU A 70 13.03 3.06 6.10
N VAL A 71 13.79 3.15 7.20
CA VAL A 71 15.24 3.44 7.17
C VAL A 71 15.96 2.26 6.54
N ILE A 72 15.64 1.03 6.97
CA ILE A 72 16.20 -0.20 6.40
C ILE A 72 15.91 -0.27 4.89
N LEU A 73 14.66 -0.04 4.47
CA LEU A 73 14.25 -0.05 3.07
C LEU A 73 15.01 1.01 2.26
N LYS A 74 15.12 2.24 2.78
CA LYS A 74 15.86 3.33 2.13
C LYS A 74 17.34 2.98 1.95
N HIS A 75 17.99 2.47 3.00
CA HIS A 75 19.39 2.02 2.92
C HIS A 75 19.58 0.89 1.90
N ASN A 76 18.60 0.00 1.75
CA ASN A 76 18.58 -1.07 0.76
C ASN A 76 18.09 -0.61 -0.63
N GLY A 77 18.00 0.70 -0.87
CA GLY A 77 17.81 1.27 -2.20
C GLY A 77 16.38 1.37 -2.67
N VAL A 78 15.38 1.17 -1.81
CA VAL A 78 13.97 1.51 -2.09
C VAL A 78 13.85 3.02 -2.30
N ASN A 79 13.11 3.41 -3.33
CA ASN A 79 12.92 4.83 -3.68
C ASN A 79 11.45 5.25 -3.83
N TYR A 80 10.52 4.30 -3.68
CA TYR A 80 9.08 4.51 -3.77
C TYR A 80 8.36 3.65 -2.75
N VAL A 81 7.28 4.16 -2.18
CA VAL A 81 6.39 3.40 -1.31
C VAL A 81 4.98 3.53 -1.83
N ARG A 82 4.28 2.41 -1.95
CA ARG A 82 2.85 2.33 -2.22
C ARG A 82 2.08 2.22 -0.91
N LEU A 83 0.99 2.97 -0.80
CA LEU A 83 0.04 2.88 0.29
C LEU A 83 -1.39 2.75 -0.26
N ARG A 84 -2.07 1.66 0.08
CA ARG A 84 -3.51 1.53 -0.19
C ARG A 84 -4.34 2.43 0.73
N LEU A 85 -5.49 2.85 0.23
CA LEU A 85 -6.46 3.66 0.95
C LEU A 85 -7.88 3.12 0.73
N TRP A 86 -8.51 2.73 1.83
CA TRP A 86 -9.93 2.43 1.94
C TRP A 86 -10.71 3.63 2.49
N ILE A 87 -12.00 3.70 2.16
CA ILE A 87 -12.87 4.81 2.54
C ILE A 87 -13.25 4.70 4.02
N ASP A 88 -13.93 3.60 4.40
CA ASP A 88 -14.36 3.34 5.77
C ASP A 88 -14.15 1.85 6.16
N PRO A 89 -12.90 1.44 6.46
CA PRO A 89 -12.53 0.03 6.69
C PRO A 89 -12.90 -0.53 8.07
N GLN A 90 -14.13 -0.27 8.50
CA GLN A 90 -14.68 -0.69 9.78
C GLN A 90 -16.14 -1.11 9.64
N ASP A 91 -16.60 -1.95 10.58
CA ASP A 91 -18.01 -2.33 10.67
C ASP A 91 -18.87 -1.22 11.31
N SER A 92 -20.18 -1.47 11.39
CA SER A 92 -21.15 -0.54 12.01
C SER A 92 -20.92 -0.28 13.49
N ALA A 93 -20.17 -1.14 14.19
CA ALA A 93 -19.78 -0.98 15.58
C ALA A 93 -18.41 -0.27 15.73
N GLY A 94 -17.82 0.18 14.61
CA GLY A 94 -16.52 0.84 14.58
C GLY A 94 -15.33 -0.11 14.74
N GLN A 95 -15.55 -1.43 14.61
CA GLN A 95 -14.46 -2.40 14.66
C GLN A 95 -13.74 -2.45 13.31
N PRO A 96 -12.40 -2.33 13.27
CA PRO A 96 -11.66 -2.35 12.02
C PRO A 96 -11.76 -3.72 11.35
N TYR A 97 -11.81 -3.75 10.03
CA TYR A 97 -11.76 -5.00 9.24
C TYR A 97 -10.40 -5.72 9.30
N GLY A 98 -9.41 -5.11 9.96
CA GLY A 98 -8.05 -5.62 10.06
C GLY A 98 -7.20 -5.32 8.83
N ALA A 99 -6.16 -6.13 8.60
CA ALA A 99 -5.26 -6.01 7.46
C ALA A 99 -4.71 -4.59 7.25
N GLY A 100 -4.24 -3.95 8.33
CA GLY A 100 -3.71 -2.59 8.28
C GLY A 100 -4.70 -1.46 8.59
N ASN A 101 -6.02 -1.70 8.52
CA ASN A 101 -7.06 -0.68 8.73
C ASN A 101 -6.74 0.66 8.01
N ASN A 102 -6.50 0.56 6.69
CA ASN A 102 -5.91 1.61 5.87
C ASN A 102 -6.89 2.74 5.53
N ASN A 103 -7.35 3.46 6.54
CA ASN A 103 -8.12 4.68 6.39
C ASN A 103 -7.20 5.89 6.17
N LEU A 104 -7.80 7.06 5.88
CA LEU A 104 -7.07 8.29 5.60
C LEU A 104 -6.07 8.69 6.71
N ALA A 105 -6.43 8.49 7.98
CA ALA A 105 -5.57 8.85 9.10
C ALA A 105 -4.31 7.98 9.16
N THR A 106 -4.48 6.66 9.08
CA THR A 106 -3.38 5.68 9.03
C THR A 106 -2.48 5.95 7.82
N THR A 107 -3.07 6.15 6.64
CA THR A 107 -2.33 6.37 5.40
C THR A 107 -1.55 7.69 5.42
N LEU A 108 -2.10 8.78 5.96
CA LEU A 108 -1.39 10.05 6.13
C LEU A 108 -0.21 9.93 7.10
N ALA A 109 -0.38 9.18 8.20
CA ALA A 109 0.71 8.95 9.16
C ALA A 109 1.88 8.20 8.52
N LEU A 110 1.59 7.13 7.77
CA LEU A 110 2.61 6.40 7.00
C LEU A 110 3.23 7.27 5.90
N ALA A 111 2.44 8.05 5.17
CA ALA A 111 2.93 8.96 4.12
C ALA A 111 3.94 9.98 4.65
N LYS A 112 3.71 10.53 5.85
CA LYS A 112 4.68 11.41 6.53
C LYS A 112 6.01 10.71 6.78
N ARG A 113 5.98 9.47 7.26
CA ARG A 113 7.19 8.67 7.49
C ARG A 113 7.94 8.40 6.18
N VAL A 114 7.21 8.03 5.12
CA VAL A 114 7.78 7.83 3.77
C VAL A 114 8.51 9.08 3.28
N LYS A 115 7.83 10.25 3.33
CA LYS A 115 8.39 11.52 2.87
C LYS A 115 9.57 11.97 3.73
N ALA A 116 9.54 11.73 5.03
CA ALA A 116 10.66 12.02 5.94
C ALA A 116 11.93 11.23 5.59
N GLN A 117 11.81 10.03 4.99
CA GLN A 117 12.94 9.24 4.48
C GLN A 117 13.38 9.64 3.05
N GLY A 118 12.78 10.68 2.48
CA GLY A 118 13.06 11.11 1.11
C GLY A 118 12.72 10.05 0.06
N MET A 119 11.70 9.22 0.32
CA MET A 119 11.13 8.29 -0.65
C MET A 119 9.89 8.90 -1.30
N LYS A 120 9.63 8.49 -2.55
CA LYS A 120 8.42 8.89 -3.27
C LYS A 120 7.21 8.08 -2.82
N LEU A 121 6.01 8.62 -3.02
CA LEU A 121 4.75 8.02 -2.57
C LEU A 121 3.82 7.72 -3.74
N LEU A 122 3.34 6.47 -3.80
CA LEU A 122 2.22 6.03 -4.65
C LEU A 122 1.00 5.88 -3.74
N LEU A 123 0.02 6.77 -3.87
CA LEU A 123 -1.25 6.61 -3.18
C LEU A 123 -2.20 5.78 -4.03
N ASP A 124 -2.71 4.69 -3.48
CA ASP A 124 -3.61 3.78 -4.17
C ASP A 124 -5.03 3.87 -3.60
N PHE A 125 -5.92 4.49 -4.38
CA PHE A 125 -7.33 4.54 -4.05
C PHE A 125 -8.03 3.25 -4.45
N HIS A 126 -8.54 2.52 -3.47
CA HIS A 126 -9.39 1.36 -3.76
C HIS A 126 -10.83 1.74 -4.12
N TYR A 127 -11.30 2.93 -3.70
CA TYR A 127 -12.72 3.34 -3.80
C TYR A 127 -13.70 2.30 -3.25
N SER A 128 -13.32 1.68 -2.14
CA SER A 128 -14.08 0.67 -1.41
C SER A 128 -13.73 0.78 0.08
N ASP A 129 -14.57 0.20 0.92
CA ASP A 129 -14.29 0.06 2.35
C ASP A 129 -13.32 -1.09 2.65
N PHE A 130 -13.10 -1.98 1.69
CA PHE A 130 -12.17 -3.10 1.86
C PHE A 130 -11.54 -3.52 0.52
N TRP A 131 -10.82 -4.65 0.53
CA TRP A 131 -10.10 -5.17 -0.62
C TRP A 131 -10.91 -5.11 -1.92
N THR A 132 -10.24 -4.62 -2.96
CA THR A 132 -10.71 -4.71 -4.33
C THR A 132 -9.75 -5.59 -5.12
N ASP A 133 -10.31 -6.43 -5.96
CA ASP A 133 -9.63 -7.41 -6.79
C ASP A 133 -10.48 -7.64 -8.06
N PRO A 134 -10.04 -8.42 -9.07
CA PRO A 134 -10.84 -8.63 -10.28
C PRO A 134 -12.24 -9.22 -10.03
N GLY A 135 -12.47 -9.88 -8.89
CA GLY A 135 -13.75 -10.43 -8.48
C GLY A 135 -14.55 -9.55 -7.52
N LYS A 136 -13.96 -8.48 -6.97
CA LYS A 136 -14.58 -7.61 -5.95
C LYS A 136 -14.27 -6.16 -6.21
N GLN A 137 -15.31 -5.37 -6.48
CA GLN A 137 -15.23 -3.92 -6.65
C GLN A 137 -16.44 -3.26 -5.99
N PHE A 138 -16.74 -3.67 -4.76
CA PHE A 138 -17.92 -3.22 -4.03
C PHE A 138 -17.85 -1.72 -3.73
N LYS A 139 -19.00 -1.06 -3.78
CA LYS A 139 -19.12 0.31 -3.30
C LYS A 139 -18.84 0.37 -1.79
N PRO A 140 -18.25 1.46 -1.28
CA PRO A 140 -18.23 1.71 0.15
C PRO A 140 -19.66 1.86 0.68
N LYS A 141 -19.87 1.58 1.96
CA LYS A 141 -21.18 1.64 2.63
C LYS A 141 -21.89 2.98 2.40
N ALA A 142 -21.13 4.08 2.43
CA ALA A 142 -21.66 5.43 2.24
C ALA A 142 -22.23 5.67 0.83
N TRP A 143 -21.83 4.89 -0.17
CA TRP A 143 -22.22 5.07 -1.58
C TRP A 143 -23.11 3.93 -2.09
N ASP A 144 -23.48 2.97 -1.25
CA ASP A 144 -24.18 1.74 -1.65
C ASP A 144 -25.47 1.97 -2.47
N LYS A 145 -26.22 3.03 -2.13
CA LYS A 145 -27.49 3.38 -2.78
C LYS A 145 -27.39 4.53 -3.80
N MET A 146 -26.19 4.98 -4.12
CA MET A 146 -26.00 6.10 -5.05
C MET A 146 -26.25 5.67 -6.50
N SER A 147 -26.90 6.54 -7.27
CA SER A 147 -26.98 6.41 -8.73
C SER A 147 -25.60 6.65 -9.37
N TYR A 148 -25.46 6.31 -10.64
CA TYR A 148 -24.23 6.58 -11.40
C TYR A 148 -23.78 8.05 -11.34
N ASP A 149 -24.71 8.99 -11.50
CA ASP A 149 -24.38 10.42 -11.44
C ASP A 149 -23.95 10.86 -10.04
N GLN A 150 -24.61 10.34 -9.00
CA GLN A 150 -24.20 10.57 -7.62
C GLN A 150 -22.81 9.96 -7.34
N LEU A 151 -22.50 8.79 -7.88
CA LEU A 151 -21.19 8.16 -7.76
C LEU A 151 -20.09 8.97 -8.45
N LYS A 152 -20.37 9.55 -9.63
CA LYS A 152 -19.43 10.47 -10.29
C LYS A 152 -19.08 11.67 -9.43
N THR A 153 -20.08 12.29 -8.79
CA THR A 153 -19.83 13.39 -7.85
C THR A 153 -19.06 12.90 -6.61
N ALA A 154 -19.47 11.78 -6.02
CA ALA A 154 -18.85 11.25 -4.82
C ALA A 154 -17.38 10.86 -5.01
N ILE A 155 -17.04 10.17 -6.11
CA ILE A 155 -15.65 9.77 -6.40
C ILE A 155 -14.77 10.98 -6.72
N HIS A 156 -15.32 11.99 -7.41
CA HIS A 156 -14.64 13.26 -7.65
C HIS A 156 -14.29 13.96 -6.34
N ASP A 157 -15.30 14.22 -5.51
CA ASP A 157 -15.16 14.98 -4.27
C ASP A 157 -14.27 14.25 -3.27
N TYR A 158 -14.43 12.93 -3.13
CA TYR A 158 -13.57 12.13 -2.26
C TYR A 158 -12.10 12.19 -2.69
N THR A 159 -11.82 12.11 -3.99
CA THR A 159 -10.45 12.22 -4.51
C THR A 159 -9.89 13.62 -4.27
N ARG A 160 -10.67 14.67 -4.57
CA ARG A 160 -10.30 16.07 -4.33
C ARG A 160 -9.95 16.29 -2.85
N ASP A 161 -10.85 15.94 -1.95
CA ASP A 161 -10.72 16.26 -0.53
C ASP A 161 -9.59 15.44 0.10
N THR A 162 -9.38 14.19 -0.35
CA THR A 162 -8.23 13.38 0.06
C THR A 162 -6.92 14.04 -0.36
N ILE A 163 -6.78 14.40 -1.63
CA ILE A 163 -5.53 15.01 -2.13
C ILE A 163 -5.27 16.37 -1.49
N ALA A 164 -6.31 17.17 -1.28
CA ALA A 164 -6.23 18.40 -0.49
C ALA A 164 -5.63 18.15 0.90
N ARG A 165 -6.07 17.08 1.58
CA ARG A 165 -5.53 16.72 2.89
C ARG A 165 -4.07 16.28 2.84
N PHE A 166 -3.66 15.50 1.83
CA PHE A 166 -2.25 15.15 1.63
C PHE A 166 -1.39 16.39 1.36
N LYS A 167 -1.86 17.32 0.51
CA LYS A 167 -1.18 18.59 0.20
C LYS A 167 -1.01 19.44 1.46
N GLN A 168 -2.08 19.61 2.24
CA GLN A 168 -2.06 20.36 3.50
C GLN A 168 -1.05 19.79 4.51
N GLN A 169 -0.89 18.48 4.53
CA GLN A 169 0.04 17.79 5.42
C GLN A 169 1.49 17.73 4.89
N GLY A 170 1.77 18.38 3.75
CA GLY A 170 3.11 18.42 3.15
C GLY A 170 3.57 17.09 2.54
N VAL A 171 2.63 16.17 2.25
CA VAL A 171 2.91 14.80 1.81
C VAL A 171 2.24 14.44 0.49
N LEU A 172 2.01 15.44 -0.38
CA LEU A 172 1.40 15.23 -1.71
C LEU A 172 2.04 14.00 -2.42
N PRO A 173 1.24 13.02 -2.90
CA PRO A 173 1.76 11.83 -3.58
C PRO A 173 2.55 12.18 -4.85
N ASP A 174 3.53 11.37 -5.22
CA ASP A 174 4.27 11.48 -6.48
C ASP A 174 3.55 10.76 -7.63
N MET A 175 2.72 9.79 -7.29
CA MET A 175 1.83 9.05 -8.17
C MET A 175 0.55 8.70 -7.44
N VAL A 176 -0.55 8.68 -8.18
CA VAL A 176 -1.87 8.26 -7.69
C VAL A 176 -2.39 7.15 -8.59
N GLN A 177 -2.76 6.03 -7.99
CA GLN A 177 -3.46 4.94 -8.64
C GLN A 177 -4.97 5.14 -8.45
N ILE A 178 -5.70 5.27 -9.57
CA ILE A 178 -7.14 5.51 -9.60
C ILE A 178 -7.84 4.17 -9.75
N GLY A 179 -8.15 3.54 -8.61
CA GLY A 179 -8.70 2.20 -8.55
C GLY A 179 -7.62 1.13 -8.51
N ASN A 180 -7.87 0.04 -7.78
CA ASN A 180 -6.99 -1.12 -7.70
C ASN A 180 -7.58 -2.33 -8.45
N GLU A 181 -6.79 -2.91 -9.35
CA GLU A 181 -7.13 -4.11 -10.13
C GLU A 181 -8.48 -3.99 -10.86
N ILE A 182 -8.61 -2.91 -11.64
CA ILE A 182 -9.88 -2.45 -12.24
C ILE A 182 -10.32 -3.27 -13.46
N ASN A 183 -9.87 -4.52 -13.59
CA ASN A 183 -10.15 -5.41 -14.73
C ASN A 183 -11.64 -5.48 -15.04
N GLY A 184 -12.46 -5.61 -14.00
CA GLY A 184 -13.92 -5.62 -14.10
C GLY A 184 -14.60 -4.27 -13.86
N GLY A 185 -13.83 -3.18 -13.78
CA GLY A 185 -14.28 -1.82 -13.44
C GLY A 185 -14.11 -1.46 -11.97
N ILE A 186 -14.89 -0.49 -11.48
CA ILE A 186 -14.91 0.00 -10.09
C ILE A 186 -16.35 0.23 -9.63
N LEU A 187 -16.62 0.37 -8.33
CA LEU A 187 -17.93 0.81 -7.81
C LEU A 187 -19.14 0.06 -8.41
N TRP A 188 -19.14 -1.26 -8.27
CA TRP A 188 -20.15 -2.12 -8.89
C TRP A 188 -21.55 -1.94 -8.28
N PRO A 189 -22.62 -2.09 -9.09
CA PRO A 189 -22.59 -2.48 -10.50
C PRO A 189 -22.45 -1.30 -11.50
N GLU A 190 -22.58 -0.05 -11.08
CA GLU A 190 -22.66 1.11 -11.97
C GLU A 190 -21.37 1.35 -12.77
N GLY A 191 -20.21 1.08 -12.17
CA GLY A 191 -18.90 1.22 -12.82
C GLY A 191 -18.30 -0.08 -13.32
N LYS A 192 -19.10 -1.12 -13.56
CA LYS A 192 -18.61 -2.35 -14.23
C LYS A 192 -18.09 -2.03 -15.63
N SER A 193 -17.10 -2.80 -16.09
CA SER A 193 -16.62 -2.79 -17.49
C SER A 193 -17.39 -3.76 -18.41
N TRP A 194 -18.40 -4.46 -17.89
CA TRP A 194 -19.14 -5.52 -18.61
C TRP A 194 -20.55 -5.76 -18.05
N GLY A 195 -21.39 -6.43 -18.85
CA GLY A 195 -22.57 -7.18 -18.37
C GLY A 195 -23.88 -6.41 -18.20
N GLN A 196 -24.00 -5.18 -18.69
CA GLN A 196 -25.20 -4.33 -18.57
C GLN A 196 -25.81 -3.91 -19.93
N GLY A 197 -25.51 -4.64 -21.00
CA GLY A 197 -26.14 -4.42 -22.31
C GLY A 197 -25.64 -3.20 -23.09
N GLY A 198 -24.50 -2.61 -22.69
CA GLY A 198 -23.85 -1.50 -23.40
C GLY A 198 -23.49 -0.30 -22.51
N GLY A 199 -22.50 0.48 -22.96
CA GLY A 199 -22.03 1.72 -22.33
C GLY A 199 -21.27 1.54 -21.02
N GLU A 200 -20.87 0.30 -20.67
CA GLU A 200 -20.14 -0.02 -19.44
C GLU A 200 -18.77 0.69 -19.40
N PHE A 201 -18.05 0.67 -20.52
CA PHE A 201 -16.78 1.39 -20.64
C PHE A 201 -16.96 2.90 -20.53
N ASP A 202 -18.03 3.46 -21.10
CA ASP A 202 -18.32 4.89 -20.97
C ASP A 202 -18.61 5.26 -19.51
N ARG A 203 -19.32 4.40 -18.78
CA ARG A 203 -19.57 4.58 -17.34
C ARG A 203 -18.29 4.47 -16.52
N LEU A 204 -17.48 3.44 -16.75
CA LEU A 204 -16.19 3.28 -16.10
C LEU A 204 -15.28 4.50 -16.39
N ALA A 205 -15.12 4.88 -17.66
CA ALA A 205 -14.34 6.05 -18.06
C ALA A 205 -14.86 7.33 -17.42
N GLY A 206 -16.18 7.49 -17.31
CA GLY A 206 -16.81 8.62 -16.64
C GLY A 206 -16.45 8.72 -15.15
N LEU A 207 -16.39 7.60 -14.44
CA LEU A 207 -15.96 7.56 -13.03
C LEU A 207 -14.46 7.82 -12.89
N LEU A 208 -13.62 7.19 -13.73
CA LEU A 208 -12.17 7.39 -13.71
C LEU A 208 -11.81 8.86 -14.02
N ASN A 209 -12.47 9.46 -15.01
CA ASN A 209 -12.29 10.87 -15.36
C ASN A 209 -12.75 11.81 -14.24
N ALA A 210 -13.86 11.49 -13.55
CA ALA A 210 -14.32 12.26 -12.41
C ALA A 210 -13.30 12.23 -11.25
N ALA A 211 -12.73 11.06 -10.94
CA ALA A 211 -11.67 10.95 -9.95
C ALA A 211 -10.40 11.73 -10.35
N ILE A 212 -9.97 11.61 -11.62
CA ILE A 212 -8.81 12.34 -12.15
C ILE A 212 -9.02 13.86 -12.12
N ALA A 213 -10.24 14.33 -12.39
CA ALA A 213 -10.59 15.74 -12.28
C ALA A 213 -10.43 16.23 -10.83
N GLY A 214 -11.00 15.50 -9.85
CA GLY A 214 -10.86 15.85 -8.43
C GLY A 214 -9.41 15.86 -7.94
N LEU A 215 -8.59 14.90 -8.39
CA LEU A 215 -7.13 14.92 -8.15
C LEU A 215 -6.50 16.23 -8.66
N ARG A 216 -6.79 16.61 -9.91
CA ARG A 216 -6.16 17.75 -10.59
C ARG A 216 -6.47 19.11 -9.96
N GLU A 217 -7.62 19.26 -9.31
CA GLU A 217 -7.98 20.52 -8.63
C GLU A 217 -7.02 20.93 -7.50
N ASN A 218 -6.25 19.98 -6.98
CA ASN A 218 -5.27 20.23 -5.93
C ASN A 218 -3.82 20.30 -6.45
N LEU A 219 -3.61 20.20 -7.77
CA LEU A 219 -2.29 20.22 -8.37
C LEU A 219 -1.97 21.61 -8.95
N ASP A 220 -0.71 22.01 -8.83
CA ASP A 220 -0.21 23.25 -9.41
C ASP A 220 0.03 23.09 -10.93
N SER A 221 0.20 21.85 -11.39
CA SER A 221 0.27 21.50 -12.81
C SER A 221 -0.21 20.07 -13.07
N PRO A 222 -0.71 19.74 -14.28
CA PRO A 222 -1.17 18.39 -14.61
C PRO A 222 -0.09 17.30 -14.52
N SER A 223 1.20 17.68 -14.57
CA SER A 223 2.34 16.76 -14.51
C SER A 223 2.95 16.61 -13.12
N GLN A 224 2.46 17.36 -12.12
CA GLN A 224 2.97 17.33 -10.75
C GLN A 224 2.85 15.93 -10.11
N VAL A 225 1.77 15.21 -10.44
CA VAL A 225 1.49 13.86 -9.95
C VAL A 225 1.21 12.94 -11.13
N LYS A 226 1.89 11.78 -11.16
CA LYS A 226 1.62 10.76 -12.18
C LYS A 226 0.29 10.06 -11.88
N ILE A 227 -0.49 9.77 -12.92
CA ILE A 227 -1.72 8.98 -12.80
C ILE A 227 -1.42 7.55 -13.26
N MET A 228 -1.85 6.56 -12.47
CA MET A 228 -1.75 5.15 -12.77
C MET A 228 -3.15 4.53 -12.82
N LEU A 229 -3.41 3.70 -13.82
CA LEU A 229 -4.51 2.74 -13.84
C LEU A 229 -3.91 1.35 -13.65
N HIS A 230 -4.52 0.54 -12.79
CA HIS A 230 -3.97 -0.76 -12.40
C HIS A 230 -4.86 -1.90 -12.86
N LEU A 231 -4.32 -2.75 -13.74
CA LEU A 231 -4.91 -4.03 -14.14
C LEU A 231 -4.09 -5.18 -13.55
N ALA A 232 -4.77 -6.18 -13.00
CA ALA A 232 -4.19 -7.41 -12.49
C ALA A 232 -3.83 -8.38 -13.62
N GLU A 233 -3.23 -9.51 -13.23
CA GLU A 233 -2.98 -10.66 -14.10
C GLU A 233 -2.09 -10.33 -15.30
N GLY A 234 -0.92 -9.72 -15.05
CA GLY A 234 0.01 -9.23 -16.08
C GLY A 234 0.44 -10.21 -17.18
N THR A 235 0.16 -11.50 -17.03
CA THR A 235 0.37 -12.53 -18.05
C THR A 235 -0.78 -12.66 -19.06
N LYS A 236 -1.96 -12.09 -18.78
CA LYS A 236 -3.14 -12.13 -19.66
C LYS A 236 -3.14 -10.95 -20.64
N ASN A 237 -2.23 -10.98 -21.61
CA ASN A 237 -2.04 -9.92 -22.60
C ASN A 237 -3.35 -9.46 -23.29
N ASP A 238 -4.29 -10.37 -23.55
CA ASP A 238 -5.57 -10.03 -24.19
C ASP A 238 -6.43 -9.08 -23.33
N THR A 239 -6.39 -9.22 -22.00
CA THR A 239 -7.08 -8.32 -21.07
C THR A 239 -6.52 -6.90 -21.16
N PHE A 240 -5.19 -6.75 -21.23
CA PHE A 240 -4.54 -5.44 -21.34
C PHE A 240 -4.83 -4.79 -22.69
N ARG A 241 -4.73 -5.56 -23.79
CA ARG A 241 -5.04 -5.06 -25.13
C ARG A 241 -6.49 -4.61 -25.22
N TRP A 242 -7.43 -5.44 -24.76
CA TRP A 242 -8.84 -5.10 -24.76
C TRP A 242 -9.13 -3.84 -23.94
N CYS A 243 -8.57 -3.72 -22.74
CA CYS A 243 -8.84 -2.57 -21.86
C CYS A 243 -8.23 -1.27 -22.41
N LEU A 244 -7.07 -1.32 -23.08
CA LEU A 244 -6.33 -0.14 -23.55
C LEU A 244 -6.69 0.29 -24.98
N THR A 245 -7.58 -0.45 -25.66
CA THR A 245 -8.00 -0.15 -27.05
C THR A 245 -9.50 0.11 -27.20
N ARG A 246 -10.24 0.10 -26.08
CA ARG A 246 -11.65 0.50 -25.97
C ARG A 246 -11.76 1.98 -25.61
#